data_AF-A0A436S637-F1
#
_entry.id   AF-A0A436S637-F1
#
_cell.length_a   1.000
_cell.length_b   1.000
_cell.length_c   1.000
_cell.angle_alpha   90.00
_cell.angle_beta   90.00
_cell.angle_gamma   90.00
#
_symmetry.space_group_name_H-M   'P 1'
#
loop_
_entity.id
_entity.type
_entity.pdbx_description
1 polymer ?
#
loop_
_entity_poly.entity_id
_entity_poly.type
_entity_poly.pdbx_seq_one_letter_code
_entity_poly.pdbx_strand_id
1 'polypeptide(L)'
;MLEWASLRSKPDLREANGPASSGGLPDPKSGRKTGISLALGGGCARGWAHIGVLRALDEAGIEVSMIAGTSVGALVGGCYLAGKLDELEEFARSLTKRRIFGLLDLNLRGSGLFGGMKLDQRLREHLDGARFDDLSKPFVAVASEIRTGHEIWLSSGSLVTAMRASYALPGVFEPVACNGRMLVDGALVNPVPVSVCRAYEQPLVVAVNLHYD
;
A
#
# COMPACT_ATOMS: atom_id res chain seq x y z
N MET A 1 25.79 -46.75 -1.78
CA MET A 1 27.09 -47.18 -1.21
C MET A 1 28.14 -46.84 -2.24
N LEU A 2 29.11 -45.99 -1.87
CA LEU A 2 30.37 -45.65 -2.56
C LEU A 2 30.25 -44.64 -3.75
N GLU A 3 30.64 -43.37 -3.59
CA GLU A 3 31.99 -42.74 -3.41
C GLU A 3 32.47 -42.20 -4.78
N TRP A 4 32.58 -40.87 -4.98
CA TRP A 4 33.84 -40.09 -4.89
C TRP A 4 34.91 -40.60 -5.88
N ALA A 5 35.64 -39.84 -6.70
CA ALA A 5 35.78 -38.42 -7.03
C ALA A 5 36.84 -38.34 -8.16
N SER A 6 37.11 -37.13 -8.68
CA SER A 6 38.45 -36.60 -9.04
C SER A 6 38.30 -35.61 -10.22
N LEU A 7 38.13 -34.31 -9.91
CA LEU A 7 39.19 -33.29 -9.85
C LEU A 7 39.40 -32.59 -11.21
N ARG A 8 39.09 -31.29 -11.24
CA ARG A 8 40.06 -30.24 -11.58
C ARG A 8 39.62 -28.89 -11.01
N SER A 9 40.61 -28.21 -10.44
CA SER A 9 40.50 -27.05 -9.56
C SER A 9 40.70 -25.73 -10.30
N LYS A 10 39.80 -24.75 -10.05
CA LYS A 10 40.00 -23.29 -9.80
C LYS A 10 40.66 -22.38 -10.88
N PRO A 11 40.31 -21.06 -10.96
CA PRO A 11 40.18 -20.14 -9.82
C PRO A 11 38.98 -19.19 -9.77
N ASP A 12 38.91 -18.52 -8.61
CA ASP A 12 37.92 -17.58 -8.07
C ASP A 12 37.51 -16.43 -9.00
N LEU A 13 36.19 -16.24 -9.11
CA LEU A 13 35.55 -14.94 -9.29
C LEU A 13 34.57 -14.77 -8.12
N ARG A 14 35.12 -14.47 -6.94
CA ARG A 14 34.37 -13.82 -5.86
C ARG A 14 34.53 -12.33 -6.03
N GLU A 15 33.47 -11.67 -6.50
CA GLU A 15 32.90 -10.47 -5.90
C GLU A 15 31.71 -10.00 -6.74
N ALA A 16 30.68 -9.49 -6.04
CA ALA A 16 29.42 -8.95 -6.56
C ALA A 16 28.37 -9.96 -7.05
N ASN A 17 27.75 -10.68 -6.10
CA ASN A 17 26.30 -10.97 -6.11
C ASN A 17 25.91 -11.56 -4.74
N GLY A 18 25.48 -10.68 -3.83
CA GLY A 18 24.75 -11.10 -2.64
C GLY A 18 23.39 -11.70 -3.05
N PRO A 19 22.83 -12.65 -2.27
CA PRO A 19 21.63 -13.35 -2.69
C PRO A 19 20.46 -12.37 -2.83
N ALA A 20 19.80 -12.43 -3.98
CA ALA A 20 18.52 -11.79 -4.22
C ALA A 20 17.55 -12.20 -3.10
N SER A 21 17.04 -11.22 -2.35
CA SER A 21 16.02 -11.46 -1.35
C SER A 21 14.72 -11.85 -2.06
N SER A 22 14.46 -13.16 -2.17
CA SER A 22 13.12 -13.68 -2.33
C SER A 22 12.31 -13.22 -1.13
N GLY A 23 11.44 -12.23 -1.31
CA GLY A 23 10.52 -11.76 -0.28
C GLY A 23 9.57 -12.91 0.10
N GLY A 24 9.93 -13.64 1.15
CA GLY A 24 9.06 -14.64 1.74
C GLY A 24 7.82 -13.97 2.32
N LEU A 25 6.67 -14.63 2.17
CA LEU A 25 5.45 -14.27 2.89
C LEU A 25 5.78 -14.18 4.39
N PRO A 26 5.31 -13.13 5.10
CA PRO A 26 5.55 -13.04 6.53
C PRO A 26 4.92 -14.24 7.25
N ASP A 27 5.66 -14.78 8.22
CA ASP A 27 5.28 -15.94 9.01
C ASP A 27 3.98 -15.65 9.80
N PRO A 28 2.86 -16.35 9.54
CA PRO A 28 1.62 -16.09 10.23
C PRO A 28 1.72 -16.59 11.67
N LYS A 29 1.91 -15.65 12.62
CA LYS A 29 1.83 -15.94 14.06
C LYS A 29 0.55 -16.75 14.36
N SER A 30 0.74 -17.95 14.92
CA SER A 30 -0.30 -18.97 15.10
C SER A 30 -1.25 -18.64 16.28
N GLY A 31 -2.23 -17.79 16.02
CA GLY A 31 -3.44 -17.66 16.83
C GLY A 31 -4.65 -17.70 15.89
N ARG A 32 -5.79 -18.24 16.33
CA ARG A 32 -7.05 -18.06 15.59
C ARG A 32 -7.23 -16.56 15.40
N LYS A 33 -7.08 -16.08 14.16
CA LYS A 33 -7.25 -14.66 13.84
C LYS A 33 -8.72 -14.33 14.05
N THR A 34 -9.03 -13.67 15.16
CA THR A 34 -10.35 -13.08 15.39
C THR A 34 -10.52 -11.87 14.47
N GLY A 35 -11.75 -11.59 14.05
CA GLY A 35 -12.07 -10.45 13.20
C GLY A 35 -12.08 -10.71 11.69
N ILE A 36 -12.34 -9.64 10.92
CA ILE A 36 -12.41 -9.64 9.46
C ILE A 36 -11.19 -8.97 8.84
N SER A 37 -10.76 -9.44 7.68
CA SER A 37 -9.75 -8.76 6.87
C SER A 37 -10.40 -7.84 5.86
N LEU A 38 -9.85 -6.64 5.70
CA LEU A 38 -10.38 -5.66 4.75
C LEU A 38 -9.50 -5.55 3.51
N ALA A 39 -10.12 -5.69 2.34
CA ALA A 39 -9.53 -5.32 1.07
C ALA A 39 -10.12 -3.97 0.62
N LEU A 40 -9.35 -2.89 0.80
CA LEU A 40 -9.77 -1.54 0.48
C LEU A 40 -9.30 -1.15 -0.93
N GLY A 41 -10.24 -1.01 -1.85
CA GLY A 41 -9.93 -0.74 -3.25
C GLY A 41 -9.49 0.69 -3.56
N GLY A 42 -8.97 0.89 -4.76
CA GLY A 42 -8.80 2.23 -5.35
C GLY A 42 -10.14 2.90 -5.68
N GLY A 43 -10.14 4.20 -5.92
CA GLY A 43 -11.38 4.91 -6.27
C GLY A 43 -11.30 6.44 -6.41
N CYS A 44 -10.10 7.01 -6.59
CA CYS A 44 -9.87 8.46 -6.68
C CYS A 44 -10.66 9.24 -5.59
N ALA A 45 -11.48 10.22 -5.98
CA ALA A 45 -12.26 11.05 -5.05
C ALA A 45 -13.33 10.27 -4.24
N ARG A 46 -13.80 9.12 -4.73
CA ARG A 46 -14.73 8.25 -3.97
C ARG A 46 -14.02 7.51 -2.85
N GLY A 47 -12.68 7.45 -2.89
CA GLY A 47 -11.82 6.80 -1.92
C GLY A 47 -12.08 7.16 -0.47
N TRP A 48 -12.53 8.39 -0.21
CA TRP A 48 -12.87 8.85 1.14
C TRP A 48 -14.03 8.08 1.77
N ALA A 49 -14.84 7.35 0.99
CA ALA A 49 -15.88 6.46 1.52
C ALA A 49 -15.30 5.36 2.44
N HIS A 50 -14.03 4.96 2.24
CA HIS A 50 -13.35 4.02 3.13
C HIS A 50 -13.30 4.50 4.59
N ILE A 51 -13.22 5.82 4.82
CA ILE A 51 -13.26 6.39 6.18
C ILE A 51 -14.59 6.03 6.84
N GLY A 52 -15.71 6.25 6.13
CA GLY A 52 -17.04 5.91 6.63
C GLY A 52 -17.22 4.40 6.88
N VAL A 53 -16.66 3.56 6.01
CA VAL A 53 -16.69 2.09 6.23
C VAL A 53 -15.96 1.72 7.52
N LEU A 54 -14.74 2.23 7.73
CA LEU A 54 -13.96 1.92 8.93
C LEU A 54 -14.65 2.42 10.20
N ARG A 55 -15.22 3.63 10.19
CA ARG A 55 -16.02 4.15 11.30
C ARG A 55 -17.22 3.27 11.61
N ALA A 56 -17.96 2.84 10.59
CA ALA A 56 -19.12 1.97 10.78
C ALA A 56 -18.73 0.60 11.37
N LEU A 57 -17.56 0.07 11.00
CA LEU A 57 -17.03 -1.16 11.59
C LEU A 57 -16.65 -0.96 13.06
N ASP A 58 -15.97 0.14 13.40
CA ASP A 58 -15.62 0.49 14.79
C ASP A 58 -16.89 0.68 15.64
N GLU A 59 -17.88 1.41 15.14
CA GLU A 59 -19.18 1.65 15.81
C GLU A 59 -19.95 0.34 16.05
N ALA A 60 -19.86 -0.61 15.12
CA ALA A 60 -20.47 -1.93 15.25
C ALA A 60 -19.65 -2.89 16.12
N GLY A 61 -18.47 -2.49 16.61
CA GLY A 61 -17.57 -3.35 17.37
C GLY A 61 -16.98 -4.52 16.56
N ILE A 62 -16.90 -4.38 15.23
CA ILE A 62 -16.37 -5.41 14.34
C ILE A 62 -14.85 -5.28 14.27
N GLU A 63 -14.14 -6.25 14.84
CA GLU A 63 -12.68 -6.27 14.85
C GLU A 63 -12.11 -6.48 13.44
N VAL A 64 -11.27 -5.54 12.99
CA VAL A 64 -10.43 -5.71 11.80
C VAL A 64 -9.17 -6.49 12.16
N SER A 65 -8.85 -7.56 11.45
CA SER A 65 -7.68 -8.43 11.71
C SER A 65 -6.47 -8.08 10.84
N MET A 66 -6.68 -7.53 9.64
CA MET A 66 -5.67 -6.96 8.77
C MET A 66 -6.29 -6.08 7.70
N ILE A 67 -5.47 -5.26 7.05
CA ILE A 67 -5.89 -4.47 5.89
C ILE A 67 -4.92 -4.67 4.73
N ALA A 68 -5.46 -4.99 3.55
CA ALA A 68 -4.78 -4.80 2.28
C ALA A 68 -5.42 -3.62 1.57
N GLY A 69 -4.62 -2.67 1.09
CA GLY A 69 -5.11 -1.46 0.45
C GLY A 69 -4.43 -1.17 -0.88
N THR A 70 -5.20 -0.60 -1.81
CA THR A 70 -4.71 -0.10 -3.10
C THR A 70 -5.04 1.37 -3.25
N SER A 71 -4.07 2.19 -3.65
CA SER A 71 -4.24 3.63 -3.87
C SER A 71 -4.78 4.34 -2.62
N VAL A 72 -5.87 5.08 -2.76
CA VAL A 72 -6.60 5.70 -1.64
C VAL A 72 -7.04 4.69 -0.56
N GLY A 73 -7.27 3.42 -0.91
CA GLY A 73 -7.51 2.36 0.06
C GLY A 73 -6.29 2.04 0.93
N ALA A 74 -5.08 2.10 0.35
CA ALA A 74 -3.83 1.98 1.11
C ALA A 74 -3.61 3.19 2.02
N LEU A 75 -3.90 4.40 1.51
CA LEU A 75 -3.81 5.63 2.29
C LEU A 75 -4.73 5.58 3.53
N VAL A 76 -6.02 5.29 3.32
CA VAL A 76 -7.01 5.27 4.40
C VAL A 76 -6.74 4.13 5.36
N GLY A 77 -6.45 2.93 4.84
CA GLY A 77 -6.13 1.75 5.66
C GLY A 77 -4.87 1.91 6.50
N GLY A 78 -3.81 2.48 5.91
CA GLY A 78 -2.55 2.75 6.61
C GLY A 78 -2.72 3.80 7.71
N CYS A 79 -3.40 4.91 7.42
CA CYS A 79 -3.72 5.92 8.45
C CYS A 79 -4.58 5.35 9.56
N TYR A 80 -5.58 4.52 9.26
CA TYR A 80 -6.42 3.89 10.29
C TYR A 80 -5.62 3.01 11.24
N LEU A 81 -4.78 2.11 10.70
CA LEU A 81 -3.95 1.23 11.54
C LEU A 81 -2.89 2.01 12.33
N ALA A 82 -2.45 3.16 11.83
CA ALA A 82 -1.55 4.07 12.53
C ALA A 82 -2.25 5.01 13.54
N GLY A 83 -3.58 4.90 13.70
CA GLY A 83 -4.35 5.76 14.62
C GLY A 83 -4.49 7.21 14.13
N LYS A 84 -4.40 7.44 12.82
CA LYS A 84 -4.42 8.75 12.14
C LYS A 84 -5.63 8.96 11.23
N LEU A 85 -6.74 8.24 11.49
CA LEU A 85 -7.94 8.35 10.66
C LEU A 85 -8.61 9.73 10.81
N ASP A 86 -8.60 10.31 12.01
CA ASP A 86 -9.20 11.62 12.30
C ASP A 86 -8.51 12.74 11.51
N GLU A 87 -7.17 12.79 11.54
CA GLU A 87 -6.39 13.80 10.82
C GLU A 87 -6.54 13.65 9.29
N LEU A 88 -6.70 12.41 8.81
CA LEU A 88 -6.98 12.14 7.40
C LEU A 88 -8.40 12.60 7.03
N GLU A 89 -9.39 12.38 7.89
CA GLU A 89 -10.76 12.80 7.68
C GLU A 89 -10.89 14.33 7.63
N GLU A 90 -10.22 15.05 8.53
CA GLU A 90 -10.13 16.51 8.49
C GLU A 90 -9.55 17.00 7.16
N PHE A 91 -8.45 16.39 6.71
CA PHE A 91 -7.86 16.71 5.42
C PHE A 91 -8.85 16.47 4.28
N ALA A 92 -9.48 15.29 4.24
CA ALA A 92 -10.46 14.93 3.20
C ALA A 92 -11.64 15.91 3.15
N ARG A 93 -12.19 16.31 4.30
CA ARG A 93 -13.28 17.30 4.39
C ARG A 93 -12.85 18.70 3.96
N SER A 94 -11.57 19.03 4.06
CA SER A 94 -11.01 20.32 3.62
C SER A 94 -10.84 20.43 2.08
N LEU A 95 -10.94 19.31 1.35
CA LEU A 95 -10.83 19.25 -0.10
C LEU A 95 -12.14 19.72 -0.76
N THR A 96 -12.27 21.02 -1.00
CA THR A 96 -13.42 21.58 -1.72
C THR A 96 -13.36 21.27 -3.23
N LYS A 97 -14.52 21.20 -3.92
CA LYS A 97 -14.58 21.05 -5.39
C LYS A 97 -13.71 22.08 -6.12
N ARG A 98 -13.62 23.31 -5.60
CA ARG A 98 -12.75 24.39 -6.13
C ARG A 98 -11.25 24.08 -5.98
N ARG A 99 -10.84 23.45 -4.87
CA ARG A 99 -9.46 22.99 -4.63
C ARG A 99 -9.12 21.74 -5.45
N ILE A 100 -10.09 20.85 -5.66
CA ILE A 100 -9.96 19.66 -6.52
C ILE A 100 -9.91 20.06 -8.01
N PHE A 101 -10.74 21.01 -8.47
CA PHE A 101 -10.64 21.59 -9.81
C PHE A 101 -9.31 22.31 -10.02
N GLY A 102 -8.80 23.06 -9.04
CA GLY A 102 -7.44 23.63 -9.11
C GLY A 102 -6.31 22.57 -9.22
N LEU A 103 -6.56 21.33 -8.78
CA LEU A 103 -5.67 20.18 -8.97
C LEU A 103 -5.72 19.64 -10.41
N LEU A 104 -6.92 19.60 -11.00
CA LEU A 104 -7.24 18.91 -12.26
C LEU A 104 -7.21 19.83 -13.51
N ASP A 105 -7.48 21.13 -13.38
CA ASP A 105 -7.59 22.08 -14.52
C ASP A 105 -6.26 22.49 -15.15
N LEU A 106 -5.15 22.10 -14.57
CA LEU A 106 -3.81 22.53 -14.98
C LEU A 106 -3.08 21.42 -15.77
N ASN A 107 -3.87 20.63 -16.50
CA ASN A 107 -3.45 19.61 -17.45
C ASN A 107 -2.79 20.17 -18.74
N LEU A 108 -2.30 21.42 -18.72
CA LEU A 108 -1.43 21.94 -19.78
C LEU A 108 -0.10 22.54 -19.29
N ARG A 109 0.09 22.77 -17.97
CA ARG A 109 1.34 23.37 -17.43
C ARG A 109 1.75 22.95 -15.98
N GLY A 110 1.30 21.81 -15.44
CA GLY A 110 1.99 21.14 -14.32
C GLY A 110 1.43 21.25 -12.89
N SER A 111 0.12 21.16 -12.66
CA SER A 111 -0.47 21.24 -11.30
C SER A 111 -1.00 19.96 -10.67
N GLY A 112 -1.09 18.84 -11.39
CA GLY A 112 -1.37 17.55 -10.74
C GLY A 112 -0.43 17.30 -9.56
N LEU A 113 0.81 17.79 -9.68
CA LEU A 113 1.82 17.86 -8.62
C LEU A 113 1.36 18.59 -7.34
N PHE A 114 0.69 19.74 -7.42
CA PHE A 114 0.41 20.59 -6.24
C PHE A 114 -0.50 19.90 -5.21
N GLY A 115 -1.45 19.08 -5.66
CA GLY A 115 -2.30 18.30 -4.77
C GLY A 115 -1.58 17.17 -4.08
N GLY A 116 -0.72 16.49 -4.84
CA GLY A 116 0.13 15.43 -4.33
C GLY A 116 1.13 15.94 -3.32
N MET A 117 1.70 17.11 -3.57
CA MET A 117 2.60 17.78 -2.64
C MET A 117 1.91 18.12 -1.31
N LYS A 118 0.64 18.55 -1.32
CA LYS A 118 -0.11 18.82 -0.09
C LYS A 118 -0.47 17.55 0.69
N LEU A 119 -0.91 16.50 -0.01
CA LEU A 119 -1.20 15.21 0.62
C LEU A 119 0.08 14.59 1.19
N ASP A 120 1.18 14.61 0.43
CA ASP A 120 2.48 14.12 0.86
C ASP A 120 2.99 14.88 2.08
N GLN A 121 2.93 16.22 2.04
CA GLN A 121 3.29 17.04 3.19
C GLN A 121 2.45 16.67 4.41
N ARG A 122 1.14 16.50 4.28
CA ARG A 122 0.28 16.16 5.41
C ARG A 122 0.56 14.77 5.96
N LEU A 123 0.88 13.82 5.10
CA LEU A 123 1.33 12.49 5.52
C LEU A 123 2.64 12.57 6.30
N ARG A 124 3.61 13.34 5.83
CA ARG A 124 4.87 13.54 6.56
C ARG A 124 4.64 14.26 7.89
N GLU A 125 3.80 15.28 7.95
CA GLU A 125 3.50 15.99 9.20
C GLU A 125 2.98 15.06 10.32
N HIS A 126 2.20 14.03 9.99
CA HIS A 126 1.53 13.18 10.97
C HIS A 126 2.09 11.76 11.10
N LEU A 127 2.81 11.28 10.09
CA LEU A 127 3.30 9.91 9.98
C LEU A 127 4.78 9.83 9.60
N ASP A 128 5.55 10.93 9.66
CA ASP A 128 7.00 10.84 9.45
C ASP A 128 7.63 9.92 10.50
N GLY A 129 8.51 9.04 10.01
CA GLY A 129 9.12 7.98 10.81
C GLY A 129 8.22 6.76 11.10
N ALA A 130 6.92 6.79 10.80
CA ALA A 130 6.03 5.65 11.04
C ALA A 130 6.36 4.45 10.13
N ARG A 131 6.48 3.27 10.74
CA ARG A 131 6.87 2.02 10.08
C ARG A 131 5.78 0.97 10.19
N PHE A 132 5.83 -0.01 9.29
CA PHE A 132 4.94 -1.18 9.35
C PHE A 132 5.07 -1.93 10.69
N ASP A 133 6.26 -1.95 11.28
CA ASP A 133 6.54 -2.61 12.56
C ASP A 133 5.84 -1.94 13.75
N ASP A 134 5.43 -0.67 13.60
CA ASP A 134 4.70 0.09 14.62
C ASP A 134 3.19 -0.23 14.62
N LEU A 135 2.70 -0.91 13.57
CA LEU A 135 1.28 -1.23 13.42
C LEU A 135 0.90 -2.43 14.28
N SER A 136 -0.23 -2.31 14.99
CA SER A 136 -0.78 -3.40 15.82
C SER A 136 -1.33 -4.57 15.00
N LYS A 137 -1.58 -4.36 13.71
CA LYS A 137 -2.23 -5.32 12.80
C LYS A 137 -1.49 -5.36 11.46
N PRO A 138 -1.45 -6.50 10.77
CA PRO A 138 -0.85 -6.59 9.45
C PRO A 138 -1.46 -5.60 8.45
N PHE A 139 -0.60 -4.92 7.72
CA PHE A 139 -0.95 -4.01 6.64
C PHE A 139 -0.16 -4.34 5.38
N VAL A 140 -0.83 -4.31 4.24
CA VAL A 140 -0.19 -4.43 2.92
C VAL A 140 -0.69 -3.34 2.01
N ALA A 141 0.23 -2.53 1.47
CA ALA A 141 -0.06 -1.58 0.40
C ALA A 141 0.34 -2.19 -0.94
N VAL A 142 -0.59 -2.20 -1.90
CA VAL A 142 -0.33 -2.74 -3.24
C VAL A 142 0.11 -1.63 -4.19
N ALA A 143 1.21 -1.86 -4.91
CA ALA A 143 1.72 -0.96 -5.94
C ALA A 143 2.01 -1.72 -7.23
N SER A 144 2.17 -0.99 -8.33
CA SER A 144 2.56 -1.54 -9.64
C SER A 144 3.98 -1.12 -10.01
N GLU A 145 4.81 -2.06 -10.46
CA GLU A 145 6.14 -1.74 -10.99
C GLU A 145 6.04 -1.25 -12.44
N ILE A 146 6.48 -0.01 -12.68
CA ILE A 146 6.28 0.67 -13.98
C ILE A 146 6.92 -0.06 -15.18
N ARG A 147 8.04 -0.75 -14.96
CA ARG A 147 8.81 -1.38 -16.04
C ARG A 147 8.27 -2.74 -16.47
N THR A 148 7.66 -3.46 -15.54
CA THR A 148 7.31 -4.89 -15.71
C THR A 148 5.81 -5.11 -15.64
N GLY A 149 5.05 -4.18 -15.04
CA GLY A 149 3.64 -4.37 -14.71
C GLY A 149 3.42 -5.34 -13.55
N HIS A 150 4.47 -5.73 -12.82
CA HIS A 150 4.33 -6.64 -11.69
C HIS A 150 3.60 -5.98 -10.52
N GLU A 151 2.73 -6.75 -9.88
CA GLU A 151 2.13 -6.41 -8.60
C GLU A 151 3.17 -6.54 -7.49
N ILE A 152 3.36 -5.45 -6.73
CA ILE A 152 4.31 -5.36 -5.63
C ILE A 152 3.53 -5.16 -4.33
N TRP A 153 3.76 -6.05 -3.36
CA TRP A 153 3.19 -5.95 -2.02
C TRP A 153 4.20 -5.31 -1.07
N LEU A 154 3.83 -4.14 -0.55
CA LEU A 154 4.63 -3.39 0.42
C LEU A 154 4.08 -3.66 1.82
N SER A 155 4.87 -4.36 2.63
CA SER A 155 4.49 -4.80 3.99
C SER A 155 5.57 -4.53 5.05
N SER A 156 6.61 -3.76 4.69
CA SER A 156 7.71 -3.41 5.59
C SER A 156 8.33 -2.07 5.23
N GLY A 157 9.07 -1.47 6.17
CA GLY A 157 9.76 -0.19 5.97
C GLY A 157 8.89 1.02 6.32
N SER A 158 9.00 2.11 5.55
CA SER A 158 8.27 3.35 5.78
C SER A 158 6.82 3.26 5.30
N LEU A 159 5.86 3.54 6.18
CA LEU A 159 4.43 3.57 5.83
C LEU A 159 4.13 4.67 4.82
N VAL A 160 4.69 5.87 5.03
CA VAL A 160 4.50 7.00 4.12
C VAL A 160 4.99 6.64 2.72
N THR A 161 6.18 6.05 2.59
CA THR A 161 6.72 5.63 1.28
C THR A 161 5.81 4.60 0.61
N ALA A 162 5.31 3.61 1.37
CA ALA A 162 4.48 2.56 0.81
C ALA A 162 3.09 3.06 0.36
N MET A 163 2.44 3.90 1.18
CA MET A 163 1.17 4.53 0.79
C MET A 163 1.36 5.40 -0.45
N ARG A 164 2.40 6.25 -0.48
CA ARG A 164 2.74 7.07 -1.66
C ARG A 164 2.92 6.24 -2.92
N ALA A 165 3.70 5.16 -2.84
CA ALA A 165 3.90 4.27 -3.98
C ALA A 165 2.57 3.68 -4.46
N SER A 166 1.70 3.27 -3.52
CA SER A 166 0.40 2.68 -3.83
C SER A 166 -0.60 3.64 -4.48
N TYR A 167 -0.56 4.94 -4.17
CA TYR A 167 -1.48 5.94 -4.77
C TYR A 167 -0.86 6.78 -5.90
N ALA A 168 0.39 6.53 -6.30
CA ALA A 168 1.12 7.31 -7.29
C ALA A 168 0.56 7.14 -8.72
N LEU A 169 -0.62 7.72 -8.97
CA LEU A 169 -1.35 7.65 -10.22
C LEU A 169 -0.57 8.34 -11.35
N PRO A 170 -0.23 7.61 -12.45
CA PRO A 170 0.50 8.19 -13.56
C PRO A 170 -0.19 9.42 -14.14
N GLY A 171 0.58 10.48 -14.40
CA GLY A 171 0.07 11.76 -14.90
C GLY A 171 -0.45 12.72 -13.82
N VAL A 172 -0.71 12.22 -12.60
CA VAL A 172 -1.14 13.04 -11.45
C VAL A 172 -0.05 13.15 -10.41
N PHE A 173 0.61 12.05 -10.08
CA PHE A 173 1.68 11.99 -9.08
C PHE A 173 2.97 11.39 -9.68
N GLU A 174 4.12 11.79 -9.12
CA GLU A 174 5.40 11.25 -9.53
C GLU A 174 5.55 9.78 -9.07
N PRO A 175 6.14 8.90 -9.91
CA PRO A 175 6.50 7.55 -9.50
C PRO A 175 7.42 7.54 -8.28
N VAL A 176 7.27 6.53 -7.41
CA VAL A 176 8.03 6.41 -6.17
C VAL A 176 9.11 5.35 -6.31
N ALA A 177 10.37 5.75 -6.09
CA ALA A 177 11.48 4.81 -5.97
C ALA A 177 11.43 4.11 -4.61
N CYS A 178 11.33 2.77 -4.61
CA CYS A 178 11.29 1.97 -3.39
C CYS A 178 11.94 0.60 -3.64
N ASN A 179 12.87 0.18 -2.77
CA ASN A 179 13.57 -1.10 -2.85
C ASN A 179 14.18 -1.42 -4.23
N GLY A 180 14.79 -0.42 -4.88
CA GLY A 180 15.38 -0.55 -6.22
C GLY A 180 14.38 -0.63 -7.37
N ARG A 181 13.08 -0.41 -7.09
CA ARG A 181 11.99 -0.43 -8.08
C ARG A 181 11.40 0.97 -8.25
N MET A 182 10.83 1.20 -9.42
CA MET A 182 10.02 2.39 -9.69
C MET A 182 8.54 1.99 -9.66
N LEU A 183 7.81 2.51 -8.67
CA LEU A 183 6.45 2.11 -8.35
C LEU A 183 5.45 3.21 -8.69
N VAL A 184 4.28 2.80 -9.17
CA VAL A 184 3.11 3.62 -9.47
C VAL A 184 1.86 2.98 -8.87
N ASP A 185 0.73 3.65 -9.03
CA ASP A 185 -0.55 3.24 -8.42
C ASP A 185 -0.87 1.76 -8.64
N GLY A 186 -1.19 1.06 -7.55
CA GLY A 186 -1.49 -0.38 -7.56
C GLY A 186 -2.81 -0.72 -8.23
N ALA A 187 -3.69 0.25 -8.47
CA ALA A 187 -4.98 0.04 -9.14
C ALA A 187 -4.82 -0.44 -10.59
N LEU A 188 -3.63 -0.23 -11.18
CA LEU A 188 -3.29 -0.73 -12.51
C LEU A 188 -3.16 -2.26 -12.57
N VAL A 189 -2.96 -2.93 -11.43
CA VAL A 189 -2.70 -4.38 -11.36
C VAL A 189 -3.66 -5.10 -10.43
N ASN A 190 -4.07 -4.48 -9.33
CA ASN A 190 -4.98 -5.07 -8.35
C ASN A 190 -5.85 -3.99 -7.67
N PRO A 191 -6.92 -3.53 -8.34
CA PRO A 191 -7.75 -2.41 -7.87
C PRO A 191 -8.52 -2.70 -6.58
N VAL A 192 -8.79 -3.96 -6.24
CA VAL A 192 -9.41 -4.37 -4.97
C VAL A 192 -8.68 -5.62 -4.45
N PRO A 193 -7.76 -5.48 -3.46
CA PRO A 193 -6.73 -6.49 -3.16
C PRO A 193 -7.21 -7.67 -2.31
N VAL A 194 -8.29 -8.34 -2.73
CA VAL A 194 -8.85 -9.52 -2.04
C VAL A 194 -7.86 -10.69 -2.03
N SER A 195 -7.13 -10.87 -3.13
CA SER A 195 -6.09 -11.90 -3.29
C SER A 195 -5.02 -11.79 -2.20
N VAL A 196 -4.64 -10.57 -1.83
CA VAL A 196 -3.66 -10.29 -0.78
C VAL A 196 -4.16 -10.79 0.57
N CYS A 197 -5.38 -10.44 0.97
CA CYS A 197 -5.97 -10.92 2.23
C CYS A 197 -6.05 -12.46 2.26
N ARG A 198 -6.38 -13.10 1.14
CA ARG A 198 -6.44 -14.56 1.04
C ARG A 198 -5.08 -15.23 1.14
N ALA A 199 -4.02 -14.61 0.60
CA ALA A 199 -2.66 -15.11 0.74
C ALA A 199 -2.14 -15.10 2.20
N TYR A 200 -2.75 -14.27 3.06
CA TYR A 200 -2.50 -14.27 4.51
C TYR A 200 -3.41 -15.27 5.26
N GLU A 201 -4.05 -16.19 4.54
CA GLU A 201 -4.92 -17.26 5.03
C GLU A 201 -6.09 -16.75 5.90
N GLN A 202 -6.62 -15.59 5.54
CA GLN A 202 -7.71 -14.99 6.30
C GLN A 202 -9.04 -15.66 5.97
N PRO A 203 -9.79 -16.13 6.98
CA PRO A 203 -11.03 -16.87 6.74
C PRO A 203 -12.15 -15.97 6.21
N LEU A 204 -12.26 -14.75 6.74
CA LEU A 204 -13.29 -13.76 6.39
C LEU A 204 -12.63 -12.52 5.78
N VAL A 205 -12.95 -12.25 4.52
CA VAL A 205 -12.47 -11.07 3.79
C VAL A 205 -13.67 -10.25 3.36
N VAL A 206 -13.68 -8.98 3.73
CA VAL A 206 -14.65 -7.98 3.27
C VAL A 206 -13.95 -7.06 2.29
N ALA A 207 -14.51 -6.93 1.10
CA ALA A 207 -13.98 -6.10 0.04
C ALA A 207 -14.80 -4.81 -0.07
N VAL A 208 -14.13 -3.66 -0.09
CA VAL A 208 -14.75 -2.36 -0.34
C VAL A 208 -14.36 -1.93 -1.75
N ASN A 209 -15.27 -2.15 -2.70
CA ASN A 209 -15.13 -1.72 -4.08
C ASN A 209 -15.86 -0.41 -4.31
N LEU A 210 -15.19 0.56 -4.95
CA LEU A 210 -15.71 1.89 -5.23
C LEU A 210 -16.00 2.12 -6.73
N HIS A 211 -15.69 1.13 -7.56
CA HIS A 211 -16.04 1.12 -8.98
C HIS A 211 -17.49 0.65 -9.17
N TYR A 212 -18.19 1.30 -10.10
CA TYR A 212 -19.47 0.86 -10.63
C TYR A 212 -19.21 0.41 -12.07
N ASP A 213 -19.89 -0.66 -12.49
CA ASP A 213 -19.97 -1.08 -13.89
C ASP A 213 -20.71 -0.04 -14.76
#